data_AF-A0A3M6ZBZ6-F1
#
_entry.id   AF-A0A3M6ZBZ6-F1
#
_cell.length_a   1.000
_cell.length_b   1.000
_cell.length_c   1.000
_cell.angle_alpha   90.00
_cell.angle_beta   90.00
_cell.angle_gamma   90.00
#
_symmetry.space_group_name_H-M   'P 1'
#
loop_
_entity.id
_entity.type
_entity.pdbx_description
1 polymer ?
#
loop_
_entity_poly.entity_id
_entity_poly.type
_entity_poly.pdbx_seq_one_letter_code
_entity_poly.pdbx_strand_id
1 'polypeptide(L)'
;MSHSHTTSGRDMGRKVGPAHTDQVLRDVNILGPLNNDTKKILNKDAIIFLATLQRAFNDTRKALLQRRMIRQQELDKGNLLDFLPETKHIRENDAWKGAPPAPGLVDRRIEITGPTDRKMVVNALNSDVWTYMADFEDSNAPTWDNMVNGQLNLHDAIRKQVDFKQGEKAYKLRTDRTLPTLICRARGWHLEEKHMTVDGEPISASLFDFGLYFFNNAEELVKRGTGPYFYLPKMESHLEARLWNDVFNLAQDYIGMRRGTIRGTVLIETIPAAFEMDEIIYELRDHSAGLNCGRWDYIFSVIKRFRQNPNFVLPDRSAVTMTVPFMDAYVKLLIKTCHRRGVHAMGGMAAQIPIKDNQ
;
A
#
# COMPACT_ATOMS: atom_id res chain seq x y z
N MET A 1 25.90 18.75 -52.14
CA MET A 1 25.73 19.31 -50.78
C MET A 1 25.10 18.22 -49.92
N SER A 2 25.93 17.58 -49.11
CA SER A 2 25.56 16.50 -48.20
C SER A 2 24.97 17.08 -46.90
N HIS A 3 23.81 16.60 -46.47
CA HIS A 3 23.30 16.86 -45.13
C HIS A 3 23.17 15.54 -44.38
N SER A 4 24.16 15.29 -43.52
CA SER A 4 24.18 14.22 -42.53
C SER A 4 23.30 14.62 -41.34
N HIS A 5 22.25 13.84 -41.07
CA HIS A 5 21.54 13.90 -39.80
C HIS A 5 22.31 13.11 -38.74
N THR A 6 22.93 13.82 -37.81
CA THR A 6 23.40 13.28 -36.53
C THR A 6 22.28 13.42 -35.50
N THR A 7 21.58 12.33 -35.23
CA THR A 7 20.71 12.19 -34.05
C THR A 7 21.58 11.98 -32.82
N SER A 8 21.61 12.99 -31.93
CA SER A 8 22.21 12.89 -30.60
C SER A 8 21.41 11.93 -29.73
N GLY A 9 22.05 10.85 -29.26
CA GLY A 9 21.50 9.96 -28.26
C GLY A 9 21.16 10.72 -26.98
N ARG A 10 19.92 10.57 -26.50
CA ARG A 10 19.54 11.00 -25.16
C ARG A 10 20.11 10.01 -24.16
N ASP A 11 20.96 10.54 -23.29
CA ASP A 11 21.56 9.90 -22.13
C ASP A 11 20.44 9.50 -21.13
N MET A 12 19.97 8.26 -21.22
CA MET A 12 19.02 7.65 -20.27
C MET A 12 19.81 6.75 -19.32
N GLY A 13 20.18 7.31 -18.17
CA GLY A 13 20.84 6.56 -17.11
C GLY A 13 21.75 7.43 -16.24
N ARG A 14 21.25 8.53 -15.66
CA ARG A 14 22.02 9.24 -14.63
C ARG A 14 22.06 8.39 -13.36
N LYS A 15 23.11 7.57 -13.23
CA LYS A 15 23.62 7.16 -11.93
C LYS A 15 23.84 8.43 -11.11
N VAL A 16 23.22 8.49 -9.93
CA VAL A 16 23.44 9.57 -8.96
C VAL A 16 24.93 9.63 -8.66
N GLY A 17 25.60 10.71 -9.08
CA GLY A 17 27.04 10.86 -8.91
C GLY A 17 27.44 10.98 -7.43
N PRO A 18 28.71 10.71 -7.07
CA PRO A 18 29.17 10.67 -5.68
C PRO A 18 28.83 11.94 -4.86
N ALA A 19 28.99 13.12 -5.46
CA ALA A 19 28.69 14.41 -4.83
C ALA A 19 27.18 14.61 -4.52
N HIS A 20 26.30 14.04 -5.34
CA HIS A 20 24.85 14.10 -5.13
C HIS A 20 24.41 13.07 -4.07
N THR A 21 25.12 11.95 -3.96
CA THR A 21 24.87 10.94 -2.93
C THR A 21 25.13 11.47 -1.52
N ASP A 22 26.26 12.14 -1.30
CA ASP A 22 26.60 12.68 0.02
C ASP A 22 25.64 13.81 0.42
N GLN A 23 25.14 14.58 -0.54
CA GLN A 23 24.11 15.58 -0.31
C GLN A 23 22.76 14.95 0.10
N VAL A 24 22.38 13.82 -0.50
CA VAL A 24 21.13 13.11 -0.14
C VAL A 24 21.27 12.38 1.21
N LEU A 25 22.45 11.93 1.59
CA LEU A 25 22.67 11.29 2.90
C LEU A 25 22.91 12.26 4.04
N ARG A 26 23.08 13.55 3.75
CA ARG A 26 23.17 14.59 4.77
C ARG A 26 21.99 14.49 5.72
N ASP A 27 22.24 14.54 7.03
CA ASP A 27 21.23 14.54 8.09
C ASP A 27 20.28 13.31 8.08
N VAL A 28 20.75 12.17 7.55
CA VAL A 28 20.06 10.88 7.60
C VAL A 28 20.68 9.99 8.68
N ASN A 29 19.86 9.49 9.62
CA ASN A 29 20.32 8.61 10.70
C ASN A 29 19.49 7.34 10.79
N ILE A 30 20.14 6.20 11.01
CA ILE A 30 19.50 4.94 11.40
C ILE A 30 19.80 4.72 12.87
N LEU A 31 18.76 4.75 13.70
CA LEU A 31 18.82 4.61 15.14
C LEU A 31 18.54 3.16 15.59
N GLY A 32 17.90 2.36 14.73
CA GLY A 32 17.60 0.96 15.00
C GLY A 32 18.81 0.03 14.78
N PRO A 33 18.93 -1.07 15.55
CA PRO A 33 20.03 -2.02 15.39
C PRO A 33 19.98 -2.74 14.03
N LEU A 34 21.14 -2.96 13.43
CA LEU A 34 21.27 -3.73 12.18
C LEU A 34 22.23 -4.91 12.36
N ASN A 35 21.86 -6.05 11.77
CA ASN A 35 22.71 -7.23 11.66
C ASN A 35 23.18 -7.39 10.20
N ASN A 36 24.02 -8.40 9.93
CA ASN A 36 24.59 -8.60 8.60
C ASN A 36 23.55 -8.89 7.51
N ASP A 37 22.41 -9.50 7.87
CA ASP A 37 21.34 -9.78 6.90
C ASP A 37 20.47 -8.55 6.66
N THR A 38 20.09 -7.82 7.70
CA THR A 38 19.27 -6.62 7.57
C THR A 38 20.00 -5.45 6.90
N LYS A 39 21.35 -5.39 6.98
CA LYS A 39 22.18 -4.46 6.20
C LYS A 39 22.06 -4.66 4.68
N LYS A 40 21.65 -5.84 4.20
CA LYS A 40 21.40 -6.08 2.77
C LYS A 40 20.16 -5.32 2.30
N ILE A 41 19.16 -5.20 3.16
CA ILE A 41 17.90 -4.52 2.90
C ILE A 41 18.03 -3.00 3.09
N LEU A 42 18.62 -2.59 4.22
CA LEU A 42 18.96 -1.20 4.53
C LEU A 42 20.39 -0.89 4.08
N ASN A 43 20.67 -1.14 2.80
CA ASN A 43 21.93 -0.80 2.18
C ASN A 43 21.98 0.71 1.83
N LYS A 44 23.16 1.20 1.44
CA LYS A 44 23.38 2.64 1.16
C LYS A 44 22.41 3.18 0.11
N ASP A 45 22.17 2.44 -0.97
CA ASP A 45 21.32 2.90 -2.07
C ASP A 45 19.84 2.94 -1.68
N ALA A 46 19.39 1.96 -0.89
CA ALA A 46 18.04 1.96 -0.31
C ALA A 46 17.82 3.16 0.62
N ILE A 47 18.82 3.52 1.43
CA ILE A 47 18.75 4.67 2.34
C ILE A 47 18.67 5.99 1.55
N ILE A 48 19.46 6.14 0.48
CA ILE A 48 19.41 7.30 -0.42
C ILE A 48 18.00 7.42 -1.03
N PHE A 49 17.44 6.31 -1.50
CA PHE A 49 16.09 6.29 -2.07
C PHE A 49 15.03 6.69 -1.04
N LEU A 50 15.09 6.15 0.19
CA LEU A 50 14.18 6.52 1.29
C LEU A 50 14.28 8.01 1.65
N ALA A 51 15.49 8.55 1.76
CA ALA A 51 15.70 9.97 2.03
C ALA A 51 15.15 10.86 0.90
N THR A 52 15.28 10.42 -0.35
CA THR A 52 14.71 11.09 -1.53
C THR A 52 13.18 11.13 -1.46
N LEU A 53 12.53 10.00 -1.14
CA LEU A 53 11.08 9.93 -0.96
C LEU A 53 10.61 10.85 0.17
N GLN A 54 11.28 10.77 1.32
CA GLN A 54 10.92 11.56 2.50
C GLN A 54 10.98 13.06 2.20
N ARG A 55 12.07 13.54 1.59
CA ARG A 55 12.21 14.96 1.24
C ARG A 55 11.25 15.42 0.17
N ALA A 56 10.89 14.55 -0.77
CA ALA A 56 9.95 14.90 -1.83
C ALA A 56 8.51 15.02 -1.32
N PHE A 57 8.11 14.22 -0.32
CA PHE A 57 6.69 13.97 -0.05
C PHE A 57 6.23 14.18 1.39
N ASN A 58 7.13 14.29 2.38
CA ASN A 58 6.70 14.38 3.78
C ASN A 58 5.93 15.67 4.08
N ASP A 59 6.28 16.79 3.44
CA ASP A 59 5.55 18.05 3.61
C ASP A 59 4.10 17.93 3.11
N THR A 60 3.92 17.32 1.93
CA THR A 60 2.59 17.01 1.40
C THR A 60 1.83 16.05 2.33
N ARG A 61 2.48 15.00 2.83
CA ARG A 61 1.88 14.08 3.82
C ARG A 61 1.38 14.84 5.05
N LYS A 62 2.23 15.67 5.66
CA LYS A 62 1.87 16.47 6.84
C LYS A 62 0.72 17.44 6.55
N ALA A 63 0.73 18.10 5.39
CA ALA A 63 -0.36 18.98 4.98
C ALA A 63 -1.70 18.23 4.83
N LEU A 64 -1.68 17.01 4.29
CA LEU A 64 -2.87 16.16 4.20
C LEU A 64 -3.35 15.68 5.57
N LEU A 65 -2.44 15.30 6.49
CA LEU A 65 -2.80 14.97 7.87
C LEU A 65 -3.43 16.17 8.59
N GLN A 66 -2.93 17.38 8.36
CA GLN A 66 -3.53 18.60 8.89
C GLN A 66 -4.92 18.84 8.27
N ARG A 67 -5.11 18.58 6.97
CA ARG A 67 -6.43 18.63 6.32
C ARG A 67 -7.43 17.67 6.96
N ARG A 68 -7.01 16.47 7.41
CA ARG A 68 -7.87 15.55 8.17
C ARG A 68 -8.38 16.16 9.49
N MET A 69 -7.56 17.00 10.14
CA MET A 69 -7.96 17.71 11.36
C MET A 69 -8.95 18.83 11.05
N ILE A 70 -8.72 19.61 9.99
CA ILE A 70 -9.64 20.66 9.54
C ILE A 70 -11.00 20.05 9.20
N ARG A 71 -11.01 18.98 8.38
CA ARG A 71 -12.24 18.27 8.03
C ARG A 71 -12.96 17.73 9.25
N GLN A 72 -12.22 17.27 10.27
CA GLN A 72 -12.84 16.86 11.51
C GLN A 72 -13.53 18.00 12.25
N GLN A 73 -12.92 19.17 12.32
CA GLN A 73 -13.51 20.34 12.97
C GLN A 73 -14.81 20.78 12.27
N GLU A 74 -14.91 20.59 10.95
CA GLU A 74 -16.15 20.81 10.20
C GLU A 74 -17.24 19.81 10.61
N LEU A 75 -16.91 18.51 10.71
CA LEU A 75 -17.84 17.47 11.14
C LEU A 75 -18.30 17.70 12.59
N ASP A 76 -17.39 18.12 13.47
CA ASP A 76 -17.71 18.43 14.87
C ASP A 76 -18.67 19.64 15.00
N LYS A 77 -18.74 20.51 13.99
CA LYS A 77 -19.71 21.62 13.89
C LYS A 77 -21.08 21.20 13.33
N GLY A 78 -21.26 19.92 13.00
CA GLY A 78 -22.52 19.37 12.48
C GLY A 78 -22.57 19.24 10.96
N ASN A 79 -21.51 19.57 10.21
CA ASN A 79 -21.47 19.30 8.78
C ASN A 79 -21.46 17.78 8.54
N LEU A 80 -22.10 17.34 7.45
CA LEU A 80 -22.09 15.94 7.02
C LEU A 80 -21.20 15.76 5.79
N LEU A 81 -20.82 14.50 5.54
CA LEU A 81 -20.11 14.10 4.34
C LEU A 81 -21.11 13.95 3.18
N ASP A 82 -20.69 14.37 1.99
CA ASP A 82 -21.40 14.16 0.74
C ASP A 82 -20.37 14.14 -0.40
N PHE A 83 -20.81 13.75 -1.61
CA PHE A 83 -19.99 13.78 -2.80
C PHE A 83 -19.57 15.20 -3.17
N LEU A 84 -18.30 15.38 -3.53
CA LEU A 84 -17.71 16.68 -3.83
C LEU A 84 -18.30 17.29 -5.12
N PRO A 85 -18.87 18.51 -5.09
CA PRO A 85 -19.36 19.17 -6.31
C PRO A 85 -18.26 19.47 -7.33
N GLU A 86 -17.06 19.84 -6.87
CA GLU A 86 -15.93 20.25 -7.70
C GLU A 86 -15.38 19.12 -8.59
N THR A 87 -15.50 17.86 -8.15
CA THR A 87 -15.04 16.67 -8.89
C THR A 87 -16.19 15.94 -9.60
N LYS A 88 -17.39 16.53 -9.67
CA LYS A 88 -18.55 15.96 -10.37
C LYS A 88 -18.21 15.54 -11.80
N HIS A 89 -17.41 16.34 -12.50
CA HIS A 89 -16.94 16.06 -13.86
C HIS A 89 -16.11 14.77 -13.99
N ILE A 90 -15.41 14.32 -12.93
CA ILE A 90 -14.71 13.04 -12.90
C ILE A 90 -15.74 11.91 -12.81
N ARG A 91 -16.69 12.01 -11.88
CA ARG A 91 -17.71 10.99 -11.64
C ARG A 91 -18.65 10.81 -12.83
N GLU A 92 -19.00 11.86 -13.54
CA GLU A 92 -19.94 11.81 -14.66
C GLU A 92 -19.30 11.46 -16.01
N ASN A 93 -17.97 11.46 -16.10
CA ASN A 93 -17.26 11.11 -17.34
C ASN A 93 -17.04 9.60 -17.45
N ASP A 94 -17.68 8.94 -18.42
CA ASP A 94 -17.51 7.50 -18.71
C ASP A 94 -16.33 7.17 -19.64
N ALA A 95 -15.65 8.19 -20.19
CA ALA A 95 -14.54 7.99 -21.11
C ALA A 95 -13.26 7.46 -20.44
N TRP A 96 -13.16 7.52 -19.11
CA TRP A 96 -12.00 7.03 -18.38
C TRP A 96 -12.30 5.74 -17.61
N LYS A 97 -11.25 4.93 -17.49
CA LYS A 97 -11.20 3.68 -16.72
C LYS A 97 -9.89 3.65 -15.92
N GLY A 98 -9.82 2.79 -14.92
CA GLY A 98 -8.56 2.44 -14.27
C GLY A 98 -7.73 1.50 -15.15
N ALA A 99 -6.51 1.22 -14.69
CA ALA A 99 -5.60 0.33 -15.37
C ALA A 99 -6.16 -1.10 -15.49
N PRO A 100 -5.87 -1.82 -16.60
CA PRO A 100 -6.23 -3.22 -16.70
C PRO A 100 -5.50 -4.05 -15.63
N PRO A 101 -6.06 -5.22 -15.23
CA PRO A 101 -5.42 -6.08 -14.25
C PRO A 101 -3.99 -6.45 -14.65
N ALA A 102 -3.05 -6.27 -13.72
CA ALA A 102 -1.64 -6.60 -13.94
C ALA A 102 -1.38 -8.12 -13.88
N PRO A 103 -0.23 -8.60 -14.37
CA PRO A 103 0.16 -10.00 -14.24
C PRO A 103 0.10 -10.49 -12.78
N GLY A 104 -0.61 -11.59 -12.53
CA GLY A 104 -0.83 -12.11 -11.17
C GLY A 104 -2.00 -11.46 -10.39
N LEU A 105 -2.64 -10.42 -10.94
CA LEU A 105 -3.81 -9.74 -10.35
C LEU A 105 -5.10 -9.88 -11.19
N VAL A 106 -5.08 -10.72 -12.22
CA VAL A 106 -6.24 -10.99 -13.09
C VAL A 106 -7.34 -11.72 -12.31
N ASP A 107 -6.96 -12.77 -11.59
CA ASP A 107 -7.84 -13.54 -10.72
C ASP A 107 -7.39 -13.36 -9.27
N ARG A 108 -8.29 -12.81 -8.46
CA ARG A 108 -8.06 -12.47 -7.04
C ARG A 108 -9.20 -13.02 -6.17
N ARG A 109 -9.84 -14.10 -6.60
CA ARG A 109 -11.07 -14.61 -5.95
C ARG A 109 -10.92 -14.91 -4.46
N ILE A 110 -9.72 -15.30 -4.02
CA ILE A 110 -9.38 -15.49 -2.60
C ILE A 110 -8.00 -14.89 -2.35
N GLU A 111 -7.91 -14.02 -1.35
CA GLU A 111 -6.68 -13.42 -0.84
C GLU A 111 -6.49 -13.85 0.62
N ILE A 112 -5.28 -14.29 0.98
CA ILE A 112 -4.91 -14.46 2.40
C ILE A 112 -4.17 -13.22 2.88
N THR A 113 -4.38 -12.83 4.13
CA THR A 113 -3.66 -11.73 4.77
C THR A 113 -2.85 -12.24 5.95
N GLY A 114 -1.67 -11.68 6.22
CA GLY A 114 -0.94 -12.04 7.42
C GLY A 114 0.36 -11.26 7.62
N PRO A 115 0.93 -11.33 8.83
CA PRO A 115 2.15 -10.62 9.17
C PRO A 115 3.33 -11.10 8.34
N THR A 116 4.43 -10.34 8.39
CA THR A 116 5.65 -10.59 7.63
C THR A 116 6.66 -11.48 8.36
N ASP A 117 6.23 -12.21 9.41
CA ASP A 117 7.12 -13.17 10.06
C ASP A 117 7.42 -14.35 9.11
N ARG A 118 8.64 -14.88 9.19
CA ARG A 118 9.16 -15.82 8.18
C ARG A 118 8.30 -17.09 8.07
N LYS A 119 7.75 -17.57 9.19
CA LYS A 119 6.90 -18.75 9.23
C LYS A 119 5.57 -18.49 8.55
N MET A 120 4.90 -17.38 8.88
CA MET A 120 3.62 -17.02 8.27
C MET A 120 3.76 -16.68 6.80
N VAL A 121 4.86 -16.06 6.37
CA VAL A 121 5.16 -15.84 4.94
C VAL A 121 5.20 -17.16 4.17
N VAL A 122 5.94 -18.17 4.67
CA VAL A 122 5.99 -19.51 4.03
C VAL A 122 4.61 -20.16 4.02
N ASN A 123 3.89 -20.13 5.14
CA ASN A 123 2.58 -20.75 5.26
C ASN A 123 1.57 -20.10 4.30
N ALA A 124 1.51 -18.77 4.27
CA ALA A 124 0.61 -18.01 3.42
C ALA A 124 0.88 -18.24 1.93
N LEU A 125 2.15 -18.29 1.52
CA LEU A 125 2.53 -18.63 0.14
C LEU A 125 2.24 -20.10 -0.22
N ASN A 126 2.11 -20.97 0.77
CA ASN A 126 1.71 -22.37 0.54
C ASN A 126 0.19 -22.58 0.56
N SER A 127 -0.60 -21.59 1.00
CA SER A 127 -2.07 -21.64 1.06
C SER A 127 -2.73 -21.65 -0.32
N ASP A 128 -3.90 -22.28 -0.42
CA ASP A 128 -4.69 -22.41 -1.66
C ASP A 128 -5.48 -21.13 -1.97
N VAL A 129 -4.74 -20.10 -2.33
CA VAL A 129 -5.25 -18.75 -2.61
C VAL A 129 -4.53 -18.15 -3.81
N TRP A 130 -5.06 -17.07 -4.37
CA TRP A 130 -4.49 -16.41 -5.55
C TRP A 130 -3.49 -15.33 -5.18
N THR A 131 -3.71 -14.66 -4.06
CA THR A 131 -2.83 -13.59 -3.60
C THR A 131 -2.58 -13.70 -2.09
N TYR A 132 -1.44 -13.15 -1.67
CA TYR A 132 -1.07 -13.01 -0.27
C TYR A 132 -0.73 -11.54 0.00
N MET A 133 -1.55 -10.90 0.85
CA MET A 133 -1.24 -9.58 1.40
C MET A 133 -0.33 -9.74 2.62
N ALA A 134 0.96 -9.49 2.42
CA ALA A 134 1.95 -9.44 3.49
C ALA A 134 1.89 -8.08 4.18
N ASP A 135 1.74 -8.10 5.51
CA ASP A 135 1.26 -6.97 6.25
C ASP A 135 2.30 -6.34 7.20
N PHE A 136 2.61 -5.07 6.97
CA PHE A 136 3.37 -4.23 7.90
C PHE A 136 2.47 -3.35 8.79
N GLU A 137 1.15 -3.46 8.63
CA GLU A 137 0.16 -2.61 9.27
C GLU A 137 -0.61 -3.35 10.38
N ASP A 138 -1.93 -3.42 10.37
CA ASP A 138 -2.74 -3.77 11.55
C ASP A 138 -2.48 -5.16 12.15
N SER A 139 -2.01 -6.15 11.38
CA SER A 139 -1.68 -7.48 11.91
C SER A 139 -0.24 -7.61 12.42
N ASN A 140 0.55 -6.55 12.37
CA ASN A 140 1.97 -6.56 12.67
C ASN A 140 2.36 -5.45 13.64
N ALA A 141 2.79 -5.83 14.86
CA ALA A 141 3.30 -4.85 15.80
C ALA A 141 4.57 -4.19 15.22
N PRO A 142 4.62 -2.85 15.06
CA PRO A 142 5.67 -2.17 14.31
C PRO A 142 6.94 -1.95 15.15
N THR A 143 7.47 -3.02 15.73
CA THR A 143 8.82 -3.01 16.29
C THR A 143 9.84 -2.94 15.16
N TRP A 144 11.00 -2.31 15.41
CA TRP A 144 12.06 -2.24 14.40
C TRP A 144 12.43 -3.62 13.84
N ASP A 145 12.58 -4.61 14.73
CA ASP A 145 12.89 -5.98 14.33
C ASP A 145 11.82 -6.59 13.43
N ASN A 146 10.53 -6.40 13.73
CA ASN A 146 9.46 -6.92 12.89
C ASN A 146 9.44 -6.28 11.51
N MET A 147 9.63 -4.96 11.43
CA MET A 147 9.59 -4.23 10.16
C MET A 147 10.79 -4.60 9.28
N VAL A 148 12.00 -4.56 9.82
CA VAL A 148 13.21 -4.80 9.02
C VAL A 148 13.37 -6.30 8.68
N ASN A 149 13.09 -7.21 9.61
CA ASN A 149 13.09 -8.64 9.27
C ASN A 149 11.93 -9.01 8.34
N GLY A 150 10.79 -8.31 8.42
CA GLY A 150 9.70 -8.46 7.47
C GLY A 150 10.15 -8.17 6.04
N GLN A 151 10.86 -7.06 5.82
CA GLN A 151 11.43 -6.72 4.51
C GLN A 151 12.42 -7.79 4.02
N LEU A 152 13.27 -8.32 4.91
CA LEU A 152 14.18 -9.43 4.60
C LEU A 152 13.42 -10.71 4.22
N ASN A 153 12.37 -11.06 4.96
CA ASN A 153 11.56 -12.26 4.68
C ASN A 153 10.87 -12.16 3.33
N LEU A 154 10.34 -10.99 2.97
CA LEU A 154 9.72 -10.77 1.66
C LEU A 154 10.77 -10.76 0.53
N HIS A 155 11.93 -10.16 0.76
CA HIS A 155 13.07 -10.23 -0.18
C HIS A 155 13.47 -11.67 -0.52
N ASP A 156 13.59 -12.51 0.51
CA ASP A 156 13.92 -13.93 0.35
C ASP A 156 12.77 -14.70 -0.30
N ALA A 157 11.52 -14.43 0.08
CA ALA A 157 10.35 -15.12 -0.45
C ALA A 157 10.21 -14.91 -1.97
N ILE A 158 10.40 -13.67 -2.44
CA ILE A 158 10.37 -13.31 -3.86
C ILE A 158 11.45 -14.08 -4.63
N ARG A 159 12.62 -14.25 -4.02
CA ARG A 159 13.75 -15.01 -4.59
C ARG A 159 13.64 -16.53 -4.42
N LYS A 160 12.59 -17.02 -3.75
CA LYS A 160 12.38 -18.41 -3.36
C LYS A 160 13.49 -18.96 -2.44
N GLN A 161 13.95 -18.13 -1.50
CA GLN A 161 15.03 -18.40 -0.55
C GLN A 161 14.57 -18.29 0.93
N VAL A 162 13.25 -18.25 1.16
CA VAL A 162 12.67 -18.03 2.50
C VAL A 162 12.63 -19.30 3.37
N ASP A 163 12.93 -20.47 2.79
CA ASP A 163 12.97 -21.76 3.49
C ASP A 163 13.83 -21.71 4.76
N PHE A 164 13.35 -22.36 5.83
CA PHE A 164 14.07 -22.42 7.11
C PHE A 164 13.65 -23.62 7.95
N LYS A 165 14.34 -23.86 9.08
CA LYS A 165 13.99 -24.88 10.07
C LYS A 165 13.67 -24.23 11.42
N GLN A 166 12.69 -24.80 12.12
CA GLN A 166 12.38 -24.45 13.51
C GLN A 166 12.29 -25.75 14.31
N GLY A 167 13.36 -26.06 15.06
CA GLY A 167 13.55 -27.39 15.64
C GLY A 167 13.63 -28.46 14.53
N GLU A 168 12.83 -29.52 14.68
CA GLU A 168 12.76 -30.61 13.69
C GLU A 168 11.89 -30.28 12.48
N LYS A 169 11.04 -29.25 12.55
CA LYS A 169 10.14 -28.88 11.45
C LYS A 169 10.86 -28.03 10.40
N ALA A 170 10.82 -28.48 9.15
CA ALA A 170 11.25 -27.70 7.99
C ALA A 170 10.05 -26.97 7.37
N TYR A 171 10.21 -25.67 7.11
CA TYR A 171 9.25 -24.84 6.39
C TYR A 171 9.87 -24.52 5.04
N LYS A 172 9.20 -24.95 3.96
CA LYS A 172 9.68 -24.76 2.59
C LYS A 172 8.56 -24.27 1.71
N LEU A 173 8.89 -23.44 0.74
CA LEU A 173 7.95 -23.10 -0.33
C LEU A 173 7.68 -24.34 -1.18
N ARG A 174 6.39 -24.54 -1.50
CA ARG A 174 5.97 -25.61 -2.40
C ARG A 174 6.40 -25.32 -3.85
N THR A 175 6.65 -26.37 -4.61
CA THR A 175 7.14 -26.29 -6.00
C THR A 175 6.20 -26.94 -7.00
N ASP A 176 5.14 -27.59 -6.52
CA ASP A 176 4.15 -28.34 -7.30
C ASP A 176 3.09 -27.44 -7.95
N ARG A 177 3.06 -26.14 -7.63
CA ARG A 177 2.16 -25.16 -8.24
C ARG A 177 2.72 -23.74 -8.20
N THR A 178 2.03 -22.84 -8.90
CA THR A 178 2.26 -21.40 -8.81
C THR A 178 1.92 -20.91 -7.40
N LEU A 179 2.84 -20.14 -6.80
CA LEU A 179 2.63 -19.50 -5.51
C LEU A 179 1.67 -18.31 -5.66
N PRO A 180 0.91 -17.95 -4.61
CA PRO A 180 0.08 -16.75 -4.59
C PRO A 180 0.90 -15.50 -4.94
N THR A 181 0.28 -14.57 -5.66
CA THR A 181 0.87 -13.26 -5.95
C THR A 181 1.03 -12.46 -4.66
N LEU A 182 2.26 -12.08 -4.34
CA LEU A 182 2.57 -11.28 -3.16
C LEU A 182 2.14 -9.81 -3.36
N ILE A 183 1.47 -9.25 -2.36
CA ILE A 183 1.06 -7.84 -2.30
C ILE A 183 1.50 -7.29 -0.95
N CYS A 184 2.20 -6.17 -0.91
CA CYS A 184 2.71 -5.58 0.34
C CYS A 184 1.71 -4.54 0.89
N ARG A 185 1.24 -4.67 2.13
CA ARG A 185 0.49 -3.60 2.81
C ARG A 185 1.44 -2.76 3.66
N ALA A 186 1.65 -1.51 3.25
CA ALA A 186 2.45 -0.54 3.99
C ALA A 186 1.65 0.09 5.15
N ARG A 187 2.34 0.58 6.17
CA ARG A 187 1.71 1.36 7.26
C ARG A 187 1.00 2.61 6.71
N GLY A 188 -0.12 2.99 7.32
CA GLY A 188 -0.91 4.15 6.90
C GLY A 188 -0.24 5.51 7.16
N TRP A 189 -0.68 6.57 6.46
CA TRP A 189 -0.01 7.89 6.42
C TRP A 189 0.24 8.56 7.78
N HIS A 190 -0.53 8.19 8.79
CA HIS A 190 -0.47 8.75 10.14
C HIS A 190 0.66 8.16 10.99
N LEU A 191 1.31 7.08 10.55
CA LEU A 191 2.38 6.41 11.29
C LEU A 191 3.76 6.92 10.86
N GLU A 192 4.69 6.89 11.81
CA GLU A 192 6.09 7.30 11.65
C GLU A 192 7.03 6.14 12.00
N GLU A 193 8.14 6.03 11.29
CA GLU A 193 9.22 5.10 11.60
C GLU A 193 10.31 5.84 12.38
N LYS A 194 10.19 5.81 13.71
CA LYS A 194 11.07 6.56 14.62
C LYS A 194 12.53 6.10 14.64
N HIS A 195 12.85 4.93 14.07
CA HIS A 195 14.21 4.41 14.07
C HIS A 195 15.02 4.86 12.85
N MET A 196 14.44 5.65 11.94
CA MET A 196 15.16 6.33 10.88
C MET A 196 14.73 7.81 10.84
N THR A 197 15.70 8.72 10.85
CA THR A 197 15.44 10.14 10.71
C THR A 197 16.04 10.70 9.42
N VAL A 198 15.38 11.72 8.87
CA VAL A 198 15.85 12.53 7.75
C VAL A 198 15.61 13.98 8.14
N ASP A 199 16.66 14.80 8.09
CA ASP A 199 16.61 16.22 8.46
C ASP A 199 16.10 16.42 9.92
N GLY A 200 16.47 15.48 10.81
CA GLY A 200 16.15 15.52 12.23
C GLY A 200 14.77 14.98 12.62
N GLU A 201 13.94 14.57 11.66
CA GLU A 201 12.58 14.07 11.92
C GLU A 201 12.42 12.59 11.57
N PRO A 202 11.57 11.83 12.30
CA PRO A 202 11.16 10.49 11.88
C PRO A 202 10.63 10.44 10.44
N ILE A 203 11.08 9.45 9.68
CA ILE A 203 10.55 9.21 8.33
C ILE A 203 9.09 8.74 8.40
N SER A 204 8.30 9.04 7.37
CA SER A 204 6.97 8.43 7.22
C SER A 204 7.10 6.90 7.18
N ALA A 205 6.33 6.21 8.02
CA ALA A 205 6.30 4.74 8.04
C ALA A 205 5.82 4.17 6.69
N SER A 206 4.85 4.83 6.07
CA SER A 206 4.34 4.49 4.74
C SER A 206 5.44 4.50 3.68
N LEU A 207 6.25 5.58 3.66
CA LEU A 207 7.37 5.71 2.71
C LEU A 207 8.50 4.74 3.03
N PHE A 208 8.75 4.44 4.31
CA PHE A 208 9.72 3.45 4.74
C PHE A 208 9.37 2.04 4.23
N ASP A 209 8.14 1.58 4.50
CA ASP A 209 7.70 0.24 4.13
C ASP A 209 7.61 0.07 2.61
N PHE A 210 6.99 1.04 1.93
CA PHE A 210 6.91 1.09 0.47
C PHE A 210 8.30 1.12 -0.14
N GLY A 211 9.15 2.03 0.32
CA GLY A 211 10.44 2.31 -0.28
C GLY A 211 11.38 1.12 -0.18
N LEU A 212 11.45 0.46 0.99
CA LEU A 212 12.27 -0.74 1.15
C LEU A 212 11.75 -1.92 0.33
N TYR A 213 10.43 -2.14 0.31
CA TYR A 213 9.86 -3.25 -0.46
C TYR A 213 10.05 -3.04 -1.95
N PHE A 214 9.75 -1.84 -2.46
CA PHE A 214 9.93 -1.48 -3.85
C PHE A 214 11.40 -1.58 -4.27
N PHE A 215 12.29 -0.86 -3.58
CA PHE A 215 13.68 -0.74 -3.99
C PHE A 215 14.40 -2.09 -4.05
N ASN A 216 14.15 -2.96 -3.06
CA ASN A 216 14.84 -4.24 -2.98
C ASN A 216 14.24 -5.32 -3.89
N ASN A 217 13.03 -5.14 -4.45
CA ASN A 217 12.30 -6.23 -5.09
C ASN A 217 11.68 -5.92 -6.45
N ALA A 218 11.51 -4.66 -6.83
CA ALA A 218 10.74 -4.29 -8.01
C ALA A 218 11.27 -4.94 -9.31
N GLU A 219 12.58 -4.91 -9.53
CA GLU A 219 13.20 -5.54 -10.71
C GLU A 219 13.04 -7.07 -10.71
N GLU A 220 13.25 -7.72 -9.56
CA GLU A 220 13.14 -9.18 -9.44
C GLU A 220 11.69 -9.66 -9.60
N LEU A 221 10.72 -8.90 -9.10
CA LEU A 221 9.28 -9.18 -9.30
C LEU A 221 8.92 -9.12 -10.80
N VAL A 222 9.36 -8.08 -11.49
CA VAL A 222 9.13 -7.93 -12.94
C VAL A 222 9.80 -9.06 -13.73
N LYS A 223 11.06 -9.38 -13.40
CA LYS A 223 11.78 -10.50 -14.02
C LYS A 223 11.07 -11.85 -13.84
N ARG A 224 10.34 -12.02 -12.73
CA ARG A 224 9.55 -13.22 -12.42
C ARG A 224 8.13 -13.20 -13.01
N GLY A 225 7.77 -12.16 -13.74
CA GLY A 225 6.48 -12.06 -14.44
C GLY A 225 5.34 -11.48 -13.60
N THR A 226 5.64 -10.84 -12.45
CA THR A 226 4.67 -10.06 -11.67
C THR A 226 5.16 -8.61 -11.56
N GLY A 227 4.74 -7.86 -10.54
CA GLY A 227 5.17 -6.49 -10.32
C GLY A 227 5.13 -6.10 -8.84
N PRO A 228 5.69 -4.93 -8.49
CA PRO A 228 5.61 -4.37 -7.15
C PRO A 228 4.17 -3.93 -6.85
N TYR A 229 3.46 -4.76 -6.07
CA TYR A 229 2.04 -4.55 -5.76
C TYR A 229 1.82 -4.20 -4.30
N PHE A 230 0.88 -3.31 -4.04
CA PHE A 230 0.62 -2.74 -2.74
C PHE A 230 -0.86 -2.74 -2.34
N TYR A 231 -1.10 -2.87 -1.04
CA TYR A 231 -2.35 -2.49 -0.40
C TYR A 231 -2.14 -1.17 0.35
N LEU A 232 -3.08 -0.23 0.17
CA LEU A 232 -2.98 1.15 0.66
C LEU A 232 -4.08 1.41 1.71
N PRO A 233 -3.73 1.42 3.01
CA PRO A 233 -4.73 1.47 4.08
C PRO A 233 -5.13 2.89 4.46
N LYS A 234 -6.31 2.98 5.09
CA LYS A 234 -6.77 4.10 5.93
C LYS A 234 -6.65 5.49 5.27
N MET A 235 -6.75 5.57 3.95
CA MET A 235 -6.86 6.86 3.26
C MET A 235 -8.21 7.51 3.55
N GLU A 236 -8.24 8.84 3.58
CA GLU A 236 -9.46 9.61 3.87
C GLU A 236 -9.83 10.61 2.77
N SER A 237 -9.02 10.75 1.71
CA SER A 237 -9.37 11.59 0.56
C SER A 237 -8.63 11.14 -0.71
N HIS A 238 -9.16 11.55 -1.87
CA HIS A 238 -8.50 11.36 -3.16
C HIS A 238 -7.14 12.07 -3.24
N LEU A 239 -6.92 13.16 -2.50
CA LEU A 239 -5.62 13.84 -2.45
C LEU A 239 -4.52 12.97 -1.82
N GLU A 240 -4.88 12.07 -0.91
CA GLU A 240 -3.95 11.07 -0.37
C GLU A 240 -3.67 9.94 -1.37
N ALA A 241 -4.64 9.63 -2.23
CA ALA A 241 -4.42 8.73 -3.37
C ALA A 241 -3.49 9.37 -4.40
N ARG A 242 -3.61 10.70 -4.63
CA ARG A 242 -2.66 11.48 -5.45
C ARG A 242 -1.25 11.42 -4.87
N LEU A 243 -1.10 11.59 -3.56
CA LEU A 243 0.21 11.46 -2.91
C LEU A 243 0.85 10.08 -3.19
N TRP A 244 0.09 8.99 -3.08
CA TRP A 244 0.59 7.67 -3.46
C TRP A 244 0.95 7.58 -4.94
N ASN A 245 0.13 8.14 -5.83
CA ASN A 245 0.42 8.17 -7.26
C ASN A 245 1.73 8.89 -7.56
N ASP A 246 2.00 10.01 -6.91
CA ASP A 246 3.24 10.78 -7.08
C ASP A 246 4.46 10.02 -6.53
N VAL A 247 4.31 9.36 -5.37
CA VAL A 247 5.31 8.44 -4.82
C VAL A 247 5.63 7.30 -5.79
N PHE A 248 4.60 6.68 -6.38
CA PHE A 248 4.78 5.61 -7.38
C PHE A 248 5.48 6.09 -8.65
N ASN A 249 5.10 7.28 -9.14
CA ASN A 249 5.74 7.87 -10.31
C ASN A 249 7.22 8.15 -10.05
N LEU A 250 7.56 8.80 -8.93
CA LEU A 250 8.95 9.07 -8.59
C LEU A 250 9.74 7.77 -8.42
N ALA A 251 9.18 6.77 -7.74
CA ALA A 251 9.83 5.47 -7.56
C ALA A 251 10.13 4.77 -8.89
N GLN A 252 9.17 4.75 -9.82
CA GLN A 252 9.36 4.16 -11.15
C GLN A 252 10.39 4.96 -11.96
N ASP A 253 10.32 6.29 -11.95
CA ASP A 253 11.27 7.15 -12.64
C ASP A 253 12.70 6.98 -12.06
N TYR A 254 12.83 6.78 -10.74
CA TYR A 254 14.11 6.59 -10.04
C TYR A 254 14.89 5.35 -10.50
N ILE A 255 14.20 4.22 -10.74
CA ILE A 255 14.83 2.98 -11.21
C ILE A 255 14.64 2.74 -12.73
N GLY A 256 14.07 3.70 -13.46
CA GLY A 256 13.80 3.57 -14.90
C GLY A 256 12.72 2.51 -15.23
N MET A 257 11.80 2.24 -14.30
CA MET A 257 10.67 1.34 -14.50
C MET A 257 9.53 2.03 -15.27
N ARG A 258 8.83 1.26 -16.12
CA ARG A 258 7.68 1.78 -16.88
C ARG A 258 6.56 2.24 -15.93
N ARG A 259 5.95 3.40 -16.22
CA ARG A 259 4.77 3.87 -15.48
C ARG A 259 3.60 2.89 -15.55
N GLY A 260 2.89 2.74 -14.44
CA GLY A 260 1.83 1.76 -14.29
C GLY A 260 2.31 0.33 -14.09
N THR A 261 3.58 0.11 -13.74
CA THR A 261 4.08 -1.21 -13.33
C THR A 261 3.76 -1.48 -11.87
N ILE A 262 3.88 -0.46 -11.02
CA ILE A 262 3.35 -0.50 -9.66
C ILE A 262 1.82 -0.63 -9.72
N ARG A 263 1.26 -1.46 -8.83
CA ARG A 263 -0.19 -1.52 -8.61
C ARG A 263 -0.57 -1.31 -7.15
N GLY A 264 -1.64 -0.56 -6.91
CA GLY A 264 -2.20 -0.29 -5.58
C GLY A 264 -3.66 -0.70 -5.48
N THR A 265 -3.99 -1.58 -4.53
CA THR A 265 -5.37 -1.83 -4.10
C THR A 265 -5.66 -0.96 -2.87
N VAL A 266 -6.71 -0.15 -2.93
CA VAL A 266 -7.04 0.78 -1.84
C VAL A 266 -8.09 0.17 -0.92
N LEU A 267 -7.85 0.17 0.39
CA LEU A 267 -8.89 -0.17 1.35
C LEU A 267 -9.79 1.06 1.56
N ILE A 268 -11.06 0.98 1.17
CA ILE A 268 -12.04 2.03 1.48
C ILE A 268 -12.58 1.77 2.88
N GLU A 269 -11.70 1.85 3.86
CA GLU A 269 -11.98 1.51 5.25
C GLU A 269 -12.12 2.75 6.14
N THR A 270 -12.40 3.90 5.52
CA THR A 270 -12.75 5.13 6.22
C THR A 270 -14.03 5.71 5.65
N ILE A 271 -14.88 6.30 6.51
CA ILE A 271 -16.14 6.89 6.05
C ILE A 271 -15.94 8.06 5.08
N PRO A 272 -14.92 8.95 5.19
CA PRO A 272 -14.68 9.98 4.18
C PRO A 272 -14.34 9.39 2.80
N ALA A 273 -13.50 8.34 2.74
CA ALA A 273 -13.11 7.73 1.48
C ALA A 273 -14.28 7.08 0.72
N ALA A 274 -15.36 6.68 1.39
CA ALA A 274 -16.55 6.16 0.72
C ALA A 274 -17.26 7.19 -0.17
N PHE A 275 -17.08 8.49 0.09
CA PHE A 275 -17.64 9.58 -0.72
C PHE A 275 -16.69 10.04 -1.84
N GLU A 276 -15.48 9.48 -1.92
CA GLU A 276 -14.44 9.88 -2.87
C GLU A 276 -13.87 8.68 -3.66
N MET A 277 -14.61 7.56 -3.74
CA MET A 277 -14.12 6.32 -4.38
C MET A 277 -13.75 6.51 -5.85
N ASP A 278 -14.55 7.27 -6.61
CA ASP A 278 -14.30 7.52 -8.04
C ASP A 278 -13.03 8.37 -8.22
N GLU A 279 -12.89 9.41 -7.41
CA GLU A 279 -11.73 10.30 -7.38
C GLU A 279 -10.47 9.56 -6.93
N ILE A 280 -10.56 8.67 -5.93
CA ILE A 280 -9.43 7.82 -5.51
C ILE A 280 -8.95 6.93 -6.66
N ILE A 281 -9.86 6.28 -7.38
CA ILE A 281 -9.48 5.49 -8.57
C ILE A 281 -8.91 6.41 -9.64
N TYR A 282 -9.48 7.60 -9.85
CA TYR A 282 -9.01 8.55 -10.86
C TYR A 282 -7.58 9.03 -10.61
N GLU A 283 -7.24 9.39 -9.37
CA GLU A 283 -5.90 9.82 -8.97
C GLU A 283 -4.87 8.69 -9.11
N LEU A 284 -5.30 7.44 -8.88
CA LEU A 284 -4.48 6.25 -9.06
C LEU A 284 -4.70 5.54 -10.40
N ARG A 285 -5.36 6.14 -11.40
CA ARG A 285 -5.90 5.39 -12.56
C ARG A 285 -4.85 4.58 -13.32
N ASP A 286 -3.62 5.05 -13.38
CA ASP A 286 -2.51 4.36 -14.05
C ASP A 286 -1.88 3.26 -13.17
N HIS A 287 -2.18 3.22 -11.88
CA HIS A 287 -1.63 2.32 -10.86
C HIS A 287 -2.71 1.52 -10.11
N SER A 288 -3.99 1.72 -10.37
CA SER A 288 -5.06 1.10 -9.57
C SER A 288 -5.15 -0.40 -9.85
N ALA A 289 -5.32 -1.18 -8.79
CA ALA A 289 -5.73 -2.59 -8.84
C ALA A 289 -7.10 -2.81 -8.19
N GLY A 290 -7.86 -1.75 -7.95
CA GLY A 290 -9.20 -1.81 -7.36
C GLY A 290 -9.29 -1.31 -5.92
N LEU A 291 -10.48 -1.49 -5.36
CA LEU A 291 -10.84 -1.09 -4.00
C LEU A 291 -11.22 -2.30 -3.17
N ASN A 292 -11.09 -2.22 -1.86
CA ASN A 292 -11.45 -3.27 -0.91
C ASN A 292 -12.45 -2.78 0.15
N CYS A 293 -13.41 -3.65 0.48
CA CYS A 293 -14.37 -3.44 1.56
C CYS A 293 -13.81 -3.85 2.94
N GLY A 294 -13.79 -2.92 3.90
CA GLY A 294 -13.48 -3.20 5.31
C GLY A 294 -14.73 -3.18 6.20
N ARG A 295 -14.73 -3.95 7.31
CA ARG A 295 -15.76 -3.87 8.35
C ARG A 295 -15.29 -3.05 9.55
N TRP A 296 -14.25 -3.53 10.25
CA TRP A 296 -13.88 -2.99 11.56
C TRP A 296 -13.32 -1.57 11.48
N ASP A 297 -12.35 -1.32 10.59
CA ASP A 297 -11.82 0.03 10.38
C ASP A 297 -12.88 1.01 9.86
N TYR A 298 -13.79 0.54 9.00
CA TYR A 298 -14.85 1.38 8.46
C TYR A 298 -15.81 1.85 9.55
N ILE A 299 -16.32 0.94 10.38
CA ILE A 299 -17.21 1.32 11.50
C ILE A 299 -16.46 2.12 12.58
N PHE A 300 -15.18 1.82 12.82
CA PHE A 300 -14.33 2.63 13.67
C PHE A 300 -14.23 4.07 13.13
N SER A 301 -14.05 4.23 11.82
CA SER A 301 -14.00 5.52 11.16
C SER A 301 -15.31 6.27 11.27
N VAL A 302 -16.46 5.59 11.11
CA VAL A 302 -17.79 6.19 11.35
C VAL A 302 -17.88 6.76 12.77
N ILE A 303 -17.55 5.96 13.79
CA ILE A 303 -17.56 6.39 15.20
C ILE A 303 -16.60 7.58 15.40
N LYS A 304 -15.37 7.47 14.91
CA LYS A 304 -14.32 8.50 15.06
C LYS A 304 -14.72 9.83 14.42
N ARG A 305 -15.26 9.79 13.20
CA ARG A 305 -15.55 10.96 12.38
C ARG A 305 -16.83 11.66 12.80
N PHE A 306 -17.81 10.92 13.33
CA PHE A 306 -19.07 11.48 13.84
C PHE A 306 -19.15 11.48 15.38
N ARG A 307 -18.02 11.44 16.09
CA ARG A 307 -17.96 11.32 17.56
C ARG A 307 -18.73 12.41 18.33
N GLN A 308 -18.93 13.59 17.74
CA GLN A 308 -19.68 14.70 18.35
C GLN A 308 -21.15 14.74 17.91
N ASN A 309 -21.57 13.85 17.01
CA ASN A 309 -22.93 13.81 16.51
C ASN A 309 -23.73 12.73 17.25
N PRO A 310 -24.68 13.09 18.13
CA PRO A 310 -25.44 12.13 18.92
C PRO A 310 -26.33 11.19 18.06
N ASN A 311 -26.57 11.52 16.79
CA ASN A 311 -27.32 10.66 15.86
C ASN A 311 -26.48 9.51 15.28
N PHE A 312 -25.18 9.44 15.58
CA PHE A 312 -24.25 8.43 15.02
C PHE A 312 -23.70 7.47 16.09
N VAL A 313 -24.41 7.30 17.20
CA VAL A 313 -24.11 6.25 18.18
C VAL A 313 -24.49 4.88 17.58
N LEU A 314 -23.50 4.03 17.34
CA LEU A 314 -23.70 2.68 16.81
C LEU A 314 -24.05 1.68 17.93
N PRO A 315 -24.85 0.65 17.65
CA PRO A 315 -25.07 -0.45 18.59
C PRO A 315 -23.80 -1.30 18.75
N ASP A 316 -23.89 -2.36 19.54
CA ASP A 316 -22.83 -3.35 19.68
C ASP A 316 -22.26 -3.76 18.32
N ARG A 317 -20.93 -3.69 18.21
CA ARG A 317 -20.21 -3.89 16.94
C ARG A 317 -20.51 -5.24 16.27
N SER A 318 -20.91 -6.25 17.04
CA SER A 318 -21.34 -7.56 16.55
C SER A 318 -22.61 -7.48 15.70
N ALA A 319 -23.55 -6.60 16.08
CA ALA A 319 -24.81 -6.35 15.37
C ALA A 319 -24.63 -5.47 14.12
N VAL A 320 -23.54 -4.71 14.02
CA VAL A 320 -23.19 -3.94 12.83
C VAL A 320 -22.54 -4.85 11.78
N THR A 321 -23.34 -5.77 11.21
CA THR A 321 -22.92 -6.71 10.17
C THR A 321 -22.77 -6.02 8.80
N MET A 322 -22.23 -6.73 7.79
CA MET A 322 -22.16 -6.18 6.42
C MET A 322 -23.54 -6.00 5.76
N THR A 323 -24.61 -6.52 6.35
CA THR A 323 -25.98 -6.48 5.80
C THR A 323 -26.85 -5.35 6.35
N VAL A 324 -26.38 -4.60 7.35
CA VAL A 324 -27.12 -3.43 7.84
C VAL A 324 -27.14 -2.32 6.76
N PRO A 325 -28.16 -1.45 6.69
CA PRO A 325 -28.40 -0.61 5.52
C PRO A 325 -27.22 0.24 5.04
N PHE A 326 -26.49 0.90 5.94
CA PHE A 326 -25.37 1.76 5.53
C PHE A 326 -24.14 0.95 5.08
N MET A 327 -23.92 -0.25 5.62
CA MET A 327 -22.84 -1.15 5.18
C MET A 327 -23.18 -1.77 3.82
N ASP A 328 -24.44 -2.18 3.61
CA ASP A 328 -24.91 -2.68 2.33
C ASP A 328 -24.83 -1.60 1.23
N ALA A 329 -25.21 -0.36 1.54
CA ALA A 329 -25.05 0.78 0.63
C ALA A 329 -23.59 1.04 0.27
N TYR A 330 -22.69 0.99 1.26
CA TYR A 330 -21.24 1.10 1.07
C TYR A 330 -20.69 0.02 0.13
N VAL A 331 -21.05 -1.24 0.34
CA VAL A 331 -20.60 -2.36 -0.51
C VAL A 331 -21.13 -2.22 -1.95
N LYS A 332 -22.43 -1.91 -2.10
CA LYS A 332 -23.04 -1.72 -3.42
C LYS A 332 -22.43 -0.55 -4.18
N LEU A 333 -22.14 0.56 -3.49
CA LEU A 333 -21.47 1.71 -4.09
C LEU A 333 -20.06 1.35 -4.54
N LEU A 334 -19.29 0.64 -3.71
CA LEU A 334 -17.93 0.20 -4.07
C LEU A 334 -17.94 -0.70 -5.30
N ILE A 335 -18.81 -1.71 -5.34
CA ILE A 335 -18.95 -2.62 -6.49
C ILE A 335 -19.31 -1.83 -7.75
N LYS A 336 -20.32 -0.96 -7.67
CA LYS A 336 -20.77 -0.15 -8.81
C LYS A 336 -19.64 0.73 -9.34
N THR A 337 -18.92 1.42 -8.45
CA THR A 337 -17.82 2.31 -8.80
C THR A 337 -16.66 1.54 -9.44
N CYS A 338 -16.17 0.49 -8.79
CA CYS A 338 -15.07 -0.33 -9.30
C CYS A 338 -15.37 -0.92 -10.68
N HIS A 339 -16.53 -1.57 -10.84
CA HIS A 339 -16.90 -2.20 -12.11
C HIS A 339 -17.13 -1.17 -13.21
N ARG A 340 -17.70 0.01 -12.88
CA ARG A 340 -17.79 1.13 -13.81
C ARG A 340 -16.41 1.58 -14.27
N ARG A 341 -15.38 1.52 -13.42
CA ARG A 341 -14.00 1.91 -13.77
C ARG A 341 -13.12 0.76 -14.25
N GLY A 342 -13.64 -0.46 -14.34
CA GLY A 342 -12.90 -1.63 -14.85
C GLY A 342 -11.81 -2.14 -13.90
N VAL A 343 -11.93 -1.85 -12.60
CA VAL A 343 -10.99 -2.32 -11.56
C VAL A 343 -11.70 -3.27 -10.59
N HIS A 344 -10.93 -4.03 -9.81
CA HIS A 344 -11.49 -5.01 -8.87
C HIS A 344 -12.30 -4.36 -7.73
N ALA A 345 -13.37 -5.04 -7.33
CA ALA A 345 -14.11 -4.76 -6.09
C ALA A 345 -13.90 -5.94 -5.13
N MET A 346 -13.03 -5.77 -4.14
CA MET A 346 -12.67 -6.83 -3.20
C MET A 346 -13.61 -6.86 -2.00
N GLY A 347 -14.03 -8.06 -1.60
CA GLY A 347 -14.85 -8.30 -0.41
C GLY A 347 -14.08 -8.16 0.91
N GLY A 348 -14.80 -8.32 2.02
CA GLY A 348 -14.25 -8.25 3.37
C GLY A 348 -13.61 -9.55 3.87
N MET A 349 -13.16 -9.51 5.12
CA MET A 349 -12.42 -10.59 5.79
C MET A 349 -13.34 -11.66 6.42
N ALA A 350 -12.96 -12.93 6.28
CA ALA A 350 -13.40 -14.03 7.13
C ALA A 350 -12.23 -14.49 8.03
N ALA A 351 -12.24 -14.06 9.29
CA ALA A 351 -11.10 -14.19 10.22
C ALA A 351 -11.18 -15.41 11.15
N GLN A 352 -12.07 -16.37 10.86
CA GLN A 352 -12.21 -17.58 11.67
C GLN A 352 -10.96 -18.45 11.54
N ILE A 353 -10.40 -18.89 12.67
CA ILE A 353 -9.36 -19.91 12.70
C ILE A 353 -10.07 -21.27 12.85
N PRO A 354 -10.00 -22.17 11.85
CA PRO A 354 -10.62 -23.48 11.97
C PRO A 354 -10.03 -24.26 13.15
N ILE A 355 -10.90 -24.84 13.97
CA ILE A 355 -10.49 -25.79 15.00
C ILE A 355 -10.37 -27.15 14.31
N LYS A 356 -9.23 -27.82 14.51
CA LYS A 356 -9.02 -29.18 13.99
C LYS A 356 -10.14 -30.08 14.51
N ASP A 357 -10.83 -30.79 13.61
CA ASP A 357 -11.94 -31.72 13.90
C ASP A 357 -13.29 -31.07 14.31
N ASN A 358 -13.50 -29.78 14.06
CA ASN A 358 -14.82 -29.16 14.19
C ASN A 358 -15.53 -29.19 12.82
N GLN A 359 -16.56 -30.04 12.68
CA GLN A 359 -17.36 -30.17 11.45
C GLN A 359 -18.18 -28.91 11.14
#